data_AF-Q8KKC1-F1
#
_entry.id   AF-Q8KKC1-F1
#
_cell.length_a   1.000
_cell.length_b   1.000
_cell.length_c   1.000
_cell.angle_alpha   90.00
_cell.angle_beta   90.00
_cell.angle_gamma   90.00
#
_symmetry.space_group_name_H-M   'P 1'
#
loop_
_entity.id
_entity.type
_entity.pdbx_description
1 polymer ?
#
loop_
_entity_poly.entity_id
_entity_poly.type
_entity_poly.pdbx_seq_one_letter_code
_entity_poly.pdbx_strand_id
1 'polypeptide(L)' 'NNMDEARIEGMMCFFNSLKIQFIMAIPPQRIVDISPYVQTNLIIIKDNNHVVVENFTRNVLNF' A
#
# COMPACT_ATOMS: atom_id res chain seq x y z
N ASN A 1 3.68 -17.10 -0.27
CA ASN A 1 2.71 -17.34 -1.36
C ASN A 1 3.04 -16.40 -2.54
N ASN A 2 3.62 -16.98 -3.60
CA ASN A 2 3.83 -16.63 -5.03
C ASN A 2 4.06 -15.20 -5.59
N MET A 3 4.27 -14.17 -4.77
CA MET A 3 4.99 -12.97 -5.19
C MET A 3 6.16 -12.78 -4.23
N ASP A 4 7.37 -13.00 -4.73
CA ASP A 4 8.59 -12.65 -4.02
C ASP A 4 8.82 -11.13 -4.13
N GLU A 5 9.60 -10.60 -3.21
CA GLU A 5 9.82 -9.16 -3.05
C GLU A 5 10.30 -8.48 -4.35
N ALA A 6 11.20 -9.15 -5.08
CA ALA A 6 11.72 -8.67 -6.37
C ALA A 6 10.62 -8.49 -7.44
N ARG A 7 9.61 -9.36 -7.45
CA ARG A 7 8.49 -9.23 -8.40
C ARG A 7 7.56 -8.09 -8.04
N ILE A 8 7.33 -7.83 -6.74
CA ILE A 8 6.57 -6.66 -6.27
C ILE A 8 7.27 -5.38 -6.72
N GLU A 9 8.57 -5.28 -6.43
CA GLU A 9 9.39 -4.13 -6.80
C GLU A 9 9.32 -3.85 -8.31
N GLY A 10 9.54 -4.88 -9.15
CA GLY A 10 9.49 -4.74 -10.60
C GLY A 10 8.13 -4.23 -11.11
N MET A 11 7.02 -4.75 -10.56
CA MET A 11 5.68 -4.30 -10.91
C MET A 11 5.42 -2.85 -10.48
N MET A 12 5.79 -2.49 -9.25
CA MET A 12 5.57 -1.15 -8.73
C MET A 12 6.40 -0.09 -9.47
N CYS A 13 7.66 -0.41 -9.81
CA CYS A 13 8.50 0.43 -10.66
C CYS A 13 7.88 0.63 -12.04
N PHE A 14 7.35 -0.43 -12.66
CA PHE A 14 6.65 -0.33 -13.93
C PHE A 14 5.40 0.55 -13.81
N PHE A 15 4.56 0.35 -12.79
CA PHE A 15 3.37 1.16 -12.58
C PHE A 15 3.69 2.64 -12.40
N ASN A 16 4.72 2.98 -11.63
CA ASN A 16 5.17 4.36 -11.46
C ASN A 16 5.78 4.98 -12.73
N SER A 17 6.25 4.15 -13.68
CA SER A 17 6.70 4.64 -14.99
C SER A 17 5.55 5.05 -15.92
N LEU A 18 4.34 4.56 -15.66
CA LEU A 18 3.16 4.88 -16.44
C LEU A 18 2.61 6.24 -15.99
N LYS A 19 2.22 7.10 -16.94
CA LYS A 19 1.63 8.42 -16.67
C LYS A 19 0.13 8.31 -16.32
N ILE A 20 -0.23 7.41 -15.41
CA ILE A 20 -1.62 7.17 -14.96
C ILE A 20 -1.68 7.03 -13.44
N GLN A 21 -2.84 7.34 -12.86
CA GLN A 21 -3.07 7.20 -11.43
C GLN A 21 -3.59 5.80 -11.09
N PHE A 22 -2.86 5.07 -10.26
CA PHE A 22 -3.26 3.76 -9.76
C PHE A 22 -3.99 3.88 -8.42
N ILE A 23 -5.08 3.11 -8.29
CA ILE A 23 -5.76 2.86 -7.02
C ILE A 23 -5.74 1.34 -6.81
N MET A 24 -5.20 0.90 -5.69
CA MET A 24 -4.97 -0.52 -5.41
C MET A 24 -5.45 -0.89 -4.00
N ALA A 25 -6.23 -1.96 -3.91
CA ALA A 25 -6.61 -2.56 -2.65
C ALA A 25 -5.66 -3.71 -2.33
N ILE A 26 -5.07 -3.69 -1.14
CA ILE A 26 -4.12 -4.72 -0.69
C ILE A 26 -4.52 -5.27 0.67
N PRO A 27 -4.13 -6.52 0.99
CA PRO A 27 -4.25 -7.03 2.36
C PRO A 27 -3.41 -6.17 3.33
N PRO A 28 -3.89 -5.85 4.55
CA PRO A 28 -3.14 -5.03 5.51
C PRO A 28 -1.73 -5.54 5.81
N GLN A 29 -1.53 -6.86 5.81
CA GLN A 29 -0.23 -7.49 6.07
C GLN A 29 0.83 -7.16 5.01
N ARG A 30 0.41 -6.76 3.80
CA ARG A 30 1.27 -6.42 2.67
C ARG A 30 1.62 -4.93 2.61
N ILE A 31 1.14 -4.12 3.55
CA ILE A 31 1.38 -2.68 3.53
C ILE A 31 2.87 -2.34 3.59
N VAL A 32 3.67 -3.15 4.27
CA VAL A 32 5.12 -2.94 4.37
C VAL A 32 5.81 -3.13 3.02
N ASP A 33 5.34 -4.10 2.22
CA ASP A 33 5.91 -4.43 0.90
C ASP A 33 5.54 -3.37 -0.16
N ILE A 34 4.41 -2.68 0.01
CA ILE A 34 3.82 -1.78 -1.02
C ILE A 34 3.98 -0.30 -0.69
N SER A 35 3.86 0.07 0.59
CA SER A 35 3.88 1.46 1.05
C SER A 35 5.07 2.29 0.54
N PRO A 36 6.29 1.75 0.34
CA PRO A 36 7.41 2.53 -0.20
C PRO A 36 7.21 3.03 -1.63
N TYR A 37 6.33 2.38 -2.40
CA TYR A 37 6.15 2.66 -3.82
C TYR A 37 4.91 3.50 -4.14
N VAL A 38 4.10 3.84 -3.14
CA VAL A 38 2.85 4.60 -3.30
C VAL A 38 2.90 5.91 -2.52
N GLN A 39 2.22 6.93 -3.03
CA GLN A 39 2.24 8.27 -2.43
C GLN A 39 1.25 8.42 -1.27
N THR A 40 0.15 7.67 -1.30
CA THR A 40 -0.93 7.79 -0.32
C THR A 40 -1.38 6.39 0.10
N ASN A 41 -1.41 6.16 1.40
CA ASN A 41 -1.98 4.94 1.98
C ASN A 41 -3.25 5.34 2.74
N LEU A 42 -4.36 4.65 2.43
CA LEU A 42 -5.62 4.80 3.15
C LEU A 42 -5.90 3.49 3.88
N ILE A 43 -6.17 3.60 5.18
CA ILE A 43 -6.70 2.49 5.96
C ILE A 43 -8.22 2.59 5.98
N ILE A 44 -8.87 1.47 5.73
CA ILE A 44 -10.32 1.33 5.77
C ILE A 44 -10.66 0.37 6.91
N ILE A 45 -11.37 0.88 7.93
CA ILE A 45 -11.80 0.10 9.09
C ILE A 45 -13.32 0.03 9.06
N LYS A 46 -13.85 -1.20 9.12
CA LYS A 46 -15.28 -1.43 9.32
C LYS A 46 -15.54 -1.51 10.83
N ASP A 47 -16.47 -0.70 11.32
CA ASP A 47 -17.01 -0.81 12.67
C ASP A 47 -18.55 -0.84 12.60
N ASN A 48 -19.15 -1.97 12.98
CA ASN A 48 -20.58 -2.25 12.82
C ASN A 48 -21.07 -2.02 11.38
N ASN A 49 -21.94 -1.02 11.19
CA ASN A 49 -22.49 -0.61 9.90
C ASN A 49 -21.87 0.70 9.37
N HIS A 50 -20.69 1.06 9.88
CA HIS A 50 -19.95 2.24 9.49
C HIS A 50 -18.57 1.87 8.95
N VAL A 51 -18.03 2.75 8.12
CA VAL A 51 -16.68 2.66 7.60
C VAL A 51 -15.95 3.94 7.95
N VAL A 52 -14.77 3.78 8.55
CA VAL A 52 -13.84 4.86 8.83
C VAL A 52 -12.70 4.75 7.83
N VAL A 53 -12.36 5.86 7.17
CA VAL A 53 -11.26 5.96 6.22
C VAL A 53 -10.27 6.97 6.76
N GLU A 54 -9.03 6.54 6.98
CA GLU A 54 -7.98 7.37 7.57
C GLU A 54 -6.71 7.32 6.72
N ASN A 55 -5.99 8.44 6.68
CA ASN A 55 -4.64 8.46 6.12
C ASN A 55 -3.70 7.64 7.00
N PHE A 56 -2.89 6.80 6.38
CA PHE A 56 -1.87 6.03 7.07
C PHE A 56 -0.47 6.46 6.63
N THR A 57 0.35 6.83 7.60
CA THR A 57 1.78 7.10 7.40
C THR A 57 2.56 6.19 8.32
N ARG A 58 3.40 5.34 7.74
CA ARG A 58 4.33 4.52 8.52
C ARG A 58 5.45 5.41 9.05
N ASN A 59 5.42 5.74 10.33
CA ASN A 59 6.56 6.35 11.02
C ASN A 59 7.56 5.26 11.41
N VAL A 60 8.76 5.29 10.83
CA VAL A 60 9.87 4.44 11.26
C VAL A 60 10.56 5.15 12.43
N LEU A 61 10.25 4.73 13.66
CA LEU A 61 11.00 5.17 14.84
C LEU A 61 12.30 4.36 14.90
N ASN A 62 13.44 5.04 14.72
CA ASN A 62 14.76 4.46 14.94
C ASN A 62 15.04 4.51 16.45
N PHE A 63 15.15 3.34 17.09
CA PHE A 63 15.64 3.17 18.47
C PHE A 63 17.12 2.81 18.48
#